data_AF-A0A969BN01-F1
#
_entry.id   AF-A0A969BN01-F1
#
_cell.length_a   1.000
_cell.length_b   1.000
_cell.length_c   1.000
_cell.angle_alpha   90.00
_cell.angle_beta   90.00
_cell.angle_gamma   90.00
#
_symmetry.space_group_name_H-M   'P 1'
#
loop_
_entity.id
_entity.type
_entity.pdbx_description
1 polymer ?
#
loop_
_entity_poly.entity_id
_entity_poly.type
_entity_poly.pdbx_seq_one_letter_code
_entity_poly.pdbx_strand_id
1 'polypeptide(L)'
;MRDDRAANARFSRSIGQQYLRQPAATENPISKESRQTIKLSDRGADLRIGFISMYLKRHPIGWCVYDFMRELSSLTPHIYIYTTRQFTEDDRTQKFVQITDRFYRTTQLEPQAIAREIKERIIADKIDVLIDLDSIMNLVHAEIMRDRPAPVCITWPSFDAPFVSSHNYEICDWHTHPVGVESHYLEQLVRMPDSHMAVGGFETISIDRNALRLQYGIQQDQVAYLFSAPAHKTQP
;
A
#
# COMPACT_ATOMS: atom_id res chain seq x y z
N MET A 1 -0.58 -20.52 15.35
CA MET A 1 -1.16 -19.16 15.41
C MET A 1 -2.27 -18.90 14.38
N ARG A 2 -2.64 -19.84 13.47
CA ARG A 2 -3.55 -19.62 12.33
C ARG A 2 -4.77 -18.73 12.64
N ASP A 3 -5.46 -19.02 13.75
CA ASP A 3 -6.56 -18.19 14.27
C ASP A 3 -6.26 -17.50 15.62
N ASP A 4 -5.04 -17.69 16.15
CA ASP A 4 -4.56 -17.00 17.36
C ASP A 4 -3.97 -15.64 16.99
N ARG A 5 -4.87 -14.65 16.95
CA ARG A 5 -4.57 -13.25 16.65
C ARG A 5 -3.47 -12.68 17.55
N ALA A 6 -3.48 -13.05 18.84
CA ALA A 6 -2.51 -12.52 19.79
C ALA A 6 -1.11 -13.09 19.52
N ALA A 7 -1.01 -14.37 19.18
CA ALA A 7 0.26 -14.96 18.79
C ALA A 7 0.77 -14.38 17.46
N ASN A 8 -0.10 -14.23 16.45
CA ASN A 8 0.25 -13.59 15.17
C ASN A 8 0.80 -12.18 15.40
N ALA A 9 0.13 -11.37 16.21
CA ALA A 9 0.56 -10.02 16.55
C ALA A 9 1.93 -9.99 17.23
N ARG A 10 2.19 -10.91 18.18
CA ARG A 10 3.51 -11.05 18.83
C ARG A 10 4.59 -11.41 17.83
N PHE A 11 4.29 -12.29 16.87
CA PHE A 11 5.23 -12.69 15.84
C PHE A 11 5.55 -11.53 14.88
N SER A 12 4.54 -10.85 14.35
CA SER A 12 4.74 -9.68 13.47
C SER A 12 5.53 -8.57 14.17
N ARG A 13 5.23 -8.30 15.45
CA ARG A 13 6.04 -7.37 16.27
C ARG A 13 7.48 -7.83 16.43
N SER A 14 7.72 -9.12 16.64
CA SER A 14 9.09 -9.64 16.78
C SER A 14 9.90 -9.46 15.50
N ILE A 15 9.25 -9.60 14.33
CA ILE A 15 9.83 -9.32 13.02
C ILE A 15 10.13 -7.81 12.90
N GLY A 16 9.15 -6.95 13.17
CA GLY A 16 9.31 -5.49 13.20
C GLY A 16 10.47 -5.03 14.09
N GLN A 17 10.61 -5.63 15.27
CA GLN A 17 11.72 -5.36 16.18
C GLN A 17 13.09 -5.73 15.60
N GLN A 18 13.20 -6.77 14.77
CA GLN A 18 14.47 -7.06 14.10
C GLN A 18 14.85 -5.96 13.10
N TYR A 19 13.88 -5.36 12.41
CA TYR A 19 14.13 -4.21 11.52
C TYR A 19 14.57 -2.97 12.30
N LEU A 20 14.05 -2.76 13.51
CA LEU A 20 14.46 -1.67 14.39
C LEU A 20 15.88 -1.82 14.94
N ARG A 21 16.41 -3.05 15.00
CA ARG A 21 17.76 -3.33 15.51
C ARG A 21 18.86 -3.07 14.49
N GLN A 22 18.52 -2.98 13.21
CA GLN A 22 19.50 -2.60 12.20
C GLN A 22 19.78 -1.10 12.31
N PRO A 23 21.05 -0.67 12.36
CA PRO A 23 21.37 0.76 12.44
C PRO A 23 20.71 1.50 11.28
N ALA A 24 20.00 2.59 11.59
CA ALA A 24 19.50 3.48 10.56
C ALA A 24 20.70 4.00 9.76
N ALA A 25 20.66 3.87 8.44
CA ALA A 25 21.78 4.26 7.57
C ALA A 25 22.07 5.78 7.61
N THR A 26 21.13 6.57 8.13
CA THR A 26 21.23 8.02 8.29
C THR A 26 20.47 8.45 9.53
N GLU A 27 21.06 9.33 10.36
CA GLU A 27 20.29 10.07 11.37
C GLU A 27 19.15 10.80 10.66
N ASN A 28 17.92 10.59 11.14
CA ASN A 28 16.73 11.17 10.55
C ASN A 28 16.74 12.70 10.78
N PRO A 29 16.89 13.53 9.74
CA PRO A 29 16.92 14.99 9.90
C PRO A 29 15.56 15.55 10.33
N ILE A 30 14.50 14.74 10.29
CA ILE A 30 13.20 15.01 10.93
C ILE A 30 13.34 14.78 12.46
N SER A 31 14.43 15.30 13.03
CA SER A 31 14.70 15.37 14.45
C SER A 31 13.89 16.53 15.03
N LYS A 32 13.02 16.22 15.99
CA LYS A 32 12.24 17.09 16.91
C LYS A 32 11.55 18.38 16.40
N GLU A 33 12.12 19.16 15.49
CA GLU A 33 11.62 20.45 14.98
C GLU A 33 10.47 20.30 13.97
N SER A 34 10.44 19.23 13.17
CA SER A 34 9.36 18.97 12.20
C SER A 34 8.07 18.45 12.83
N ARG A 35 8.02 18.35 14.17
CA ARG A 35 6.78 18.14 14.94
C ARG A 35 5.92 19.39 15.01
N GLN A 36 6.32 20.49 14.35
CA GLN A 36 5.37 21.54 14.01
C GLN A 36 4.21 20.87 13.29
N THR A 37 3.08 20.77 13.98
CA THR A 37 1.76 20.44 13.45
C THR A 37 1.60 21.20 12.15
N ILE A 38 1.86 20.55 11.01
CA ILE A 38 1.40 21.06 9.73
C ILE A 38 -0.10 21.15 9.91
N LYS A 39 -0.62 22.38 9.91
CA LYS A 39 -2.06 22.59 9.76
C LYS A 39 -2.40 22.15 8.35
N LEU A 40 -2.60 20.84 8.18
CA LEU A 40 -3.00 20.21 6.93
C LEU A 40 -4.29 20.87 6.38
N SER A 41 -5.10 21.45 7.28
CA SER A 41 -6.28 22.27 6.97
C SER A 41 -6.00 23.45 6.04
N ASP A 42 -4.78 23.99 6.06
CA ASP A 42 -4.45 25.21 5.32
C ASP A 42 -3.88 24.90 3.93
N ARG A 43 -3.56 23.62 3.65
CA ARG A 43 -2.94 23.22 2.38
C ARG A 43 -3.95 22.74 1.34
N GLY A 44 -5.13 22.25 1.70
CA GLY A 44 -6.20 21.91 0.74
C GLY A 44 -5.69 21.19 -0.53
N ALA A 45 -5.84 21.83 -1.69
CA ALA A 45 -5.38 21.34 -3.00
C ALA A 45 -3.84 21.29 -3.18
N ASP A 46 -3.06 21.90 -2.29
CA ASP A 46 -1.60 21.93 -2.30
C ASP A 46 -0.95 20.77 -1.51
N LEU A 47 -1.75 19.82 -1.04
CA LEU A 47 -1.25 18.66 -0.29
C LEU A 47 -0.44 17.74 -1.22
N ARG A 48 0.83 17.49 -0.88
CA ARG A 48 1.72 16.61 -1.63
C ARG A 48 1.63 15.19 -1.10
N ILE A 49 1.14 14.28 -1.92
CA ILE A 49 0.89 12.89 -1.54
C ILE A 49 1.83 11.98 -2.32
N GLY A 50 2.70 11.27 -1.61
CA GLY A 50 3.64 10.31 -2.17
C GLY A 50 3.14 8.88 -2.00
N PHE A 51 3.31 8.06 -3.03
CA PHE A 51 2.99 6.63 -3.02
C PHE A 51 4.25 5.80 -3.29
N ILE A 52 4.51 4.77 -2.48
CA ILE A 52 5.58 3.79 -2.73
C ILE A 52 4.99 2.44 -3.12
N SER A 53 5.47 1.84 -4.21
CA SER A 53 5.02 0.52 -4.67
C SER A 53 5.95 -0.13 -5.70
N MET A 54 5.96 -1.46 -5.78
CA MET A 54 6.56 -2.27 -6.85
C MET A 54 5.53 -2.84 -7.83
N TYR A 55 4.24 -2.56 -7.60
CA TYR A 55 3.12 -3.30 -8.22
C TYR A 55 2.11 -2.41 -8.96
N LEU A 56 2.47 -1.19 -9.33
CA LEU A 56 1.63 -0.28 -10.12
C LEU A 56 1.62 -0.64 -11.61
N LYS A 57 1.14 -1.86 -11.88
CA LYS A 57 1.03 -2.53 -13.18
C LYS A 57 -0.22 -3.43 -13.17
N ARG A 58 -0.38 -4.36 -14.11
CA ARG A 58 -1.41 -5.43 -14.08
C ARG A 58 -1.17 -6.39 -12.90
N HIS A 59 -1.49 -5.93 -11.71
CA HIS A 59 -1.34 -6.59 -10.42
C HIS A 59 -2.49 -6.15 -9.52
N PRO A 60 -2.99 -6.97 -8.56
CA PRO A 60 -4.09 -6.58 -7.67
C PRO A 60 -3.97 -5.19 -7.07
N ILE A 61 -2.79 -4.80 -6.56
CA ILE A 61 -2.53 -3.42 -6.10
C ILE A 61 -2.81 -2.40 -7.20
N GLY A 62 -2.16 -2.50 -8.36
CA GLY A 62 -2.37 -1.58 -9.48
C GLY A 62 -3.81 -1.55 -10.02
N TRP A 63 -4.57 -2.64 -9.90
CA TRP A 63 -5.99 -2.66 -10.25
C TRP A 63 -6.85 -1.94 -9.20
N CYS A 64 -6.63 -2.24 -7.93
CA CYS A 64 -7.52 -1.77 -6.87
C CYS A 64 -7.26 -0.32 -6.44
N VAL A 65 -6.03 0.19 -6.56
CA VAL A 65 -5.71 1.57 -6.13
C VAL A 65 -5.90 2.61 -7.23
N TYR A 66 -5.99 2.18 -8.50
CA TYR A 66 -6.04 3.12 -9.63
C TYR A 66 -7.23 4.06 -9.57
N ASP A 67 -8.44 3.53 -9.33
CA ASP A 67 -9.64 4.37 -9.30
C ASP A 67 -9.58 5.40 -8.17
N PHE A 68 -9.11 4.99 -6.99
CA PHE A 68 -8.86 5.92 -5.88
C PHE A 68 -7.88 7.04 -6.30
N MET A 69 -6.73 6.69 -6.88
CA MET A 69 -5.74 7.69 -7.29
C MET A 69 -6.26 8.61 -8.39
N ARG A 70 -7.10 8.09 -9.31
CA ARG A 70 -7.76 8.91 -10.34
C ARG A 70 -8.68 9.94 -9.71
N GLU A 71 -9.56 9.54 -8.79
CA GLU A 71 -10.44 10.49 -8.10
C GLU A 71 -9.63 11.48 -7.24
N LEU A 72 -8.58 11.00 -6.57
CA LEU A 72 -7.66 11.84 -5.80
C LEU A 72 -6.96 12.90 -6.66
N SER A 73 -6.58 12.55 -7.91
CA SER A 73 -5.96 13.48 -8.85
C SER A 73 -6.86 14.66 -9.24
N SER A 74 -8.17 14.53 -9.03
CA SER A 74 -9.13 15.64 -9.21
C SER A 74 -9.22 16.56 -7.98
N LEU A 75 -8.68 16.14 -6.83
CA LEU A 75 -8.67 16.89 -5.57
C LEU A 75 -7.32 17.58 -5.31
N THR A 76 -6.22 16.97 -5.74
CA THR A 76 -4.87 17.56 -5.69
C THR A 76 -4.08 17.12 -6.93
N PRO A 77 -3.39 18.04 -7.63
CA PRO A 77 -2.49 17.68 -8.71
C PRO A 77 -1.16 17.11 -8.19
N HIS A 78 -0.85 17.26 -6.90
CA HIS A 78 0.45 16.97 -6.31
C HIS A 78 0.58 15.51 -5.85
N ILE A 79 0.39 14.60 -6.79
CA ILE A 79 0.57 13.16 -6.58
C ILE A 79 1.95 12.74 -7.09
N TYR A 80 2.69 12.05 -6.24
CA TYR A 80 4.03 11.54 -6.52
C TYR A 80 4.04 10.02 -6.37
N ILE A 81 4.69 9.32 -7.28
CA ILE A 81 4.86 7.87 -7.22
C ILE A 81 6.35 7.56 -7.22
N TYR A 82 6.79 6.70 -6.30
CA TYR A 82 8.14 6.19 -6.23
C TYR A 82 8.10 4.67 -6.36
N THR A 83 8.55 4.16 -7.50
CA THR A 83 8.65 2.71 -7.69
C THR A 83 9.81 2.14 -6.88
N THR A 84 9.58 1.04 -6.19
CA THR A 84 10.56 0.44 -5.25
C THR A 84 11.23 -0.81 -5.82
N ARG A 85 11.03 -1.04 -7.11
CA ARG A 85 11.63 -2.10 -7.90
C ARG A 85 11.52 -1.78 -9.37
N GLN A 86 12.49 -2.24 -10.16
CA GLN A 86 12.35 -2.26 -11.61
C GLN A 86 11.37 -3.36 -12.05
N PHE A 87 10.47 -3.03 -12.97
CA PHE A 87 9.53 -3.98 -13.56
C PHE A 87 9.22 -3.61 -15.01
N THR A 88 8.75 -4.59 -15.78
CA THR A 88 8.22 -4.35 -17.13
C THR A 88 6.89 -3.60 -17.04
N GLU A 89 6.88 -2.37 -17.54
CA GLU A 89 5.69 -1.53 -17.57
C GLU A 89 4.65 -2.04 -18.58
N ASP A 90 3.39 -1.75 -18.28
CA ASP A 90 2.25 -2.12 -19.09
C ASP A 90 1.25 -0.95 -19.23
N ASP A 91 0.13 -1.21 -19.90
CA ASP A 91 -0.97 -0.26 -20.08
C ASP A 91 -1.49 0.30 -18.75
N ARG A 92 -1.52 -0.52 -17.68
CA ARG A 92 -1.95 -0.05 -16.36
C ARG A 92 -0.94 0.92 -15.76
N THR A 93 0.35 0.64 -15.94
CA THR A 93 1.44 1.54 -15.50
C THR A 93 1.30 2.91 -16.16
N GLN A 94 1.02 2.94 -17.47
CA GLN A 94 0.85 4.21 -18.19
C GLN A 94 -0.32 5.05 -17.67
N LYS A 95 -1.41 4.41 -17.22
CA LYS A 95 -2.53 5.13 -16.59
C LYS A 95 -2.09 5.84 -15.30
N PHE A 96 -1.23 5.23 -14.48
CA PHE A 96 -0.68 5.90 -13.29
C PHE A 96 0.20 7.10 -13.65
N VAL A 97 1.06 6.96 -14.67
CA VAL A 97 1.92 8.05 -15.16
C VAL A 97 1.09 9.27 -15.58
N GLN A 98 -0.09 9.04 -16.19
CA GLN A 98 -0.96 10.12 -16.69
C GLN A 98 -1.66 10.94 -15.60
N ILE A 99 -1.87 10.38 -14.41
CA ILE A 99 -2.65 11.01 -13.33
C ILE A 99 -1.78 11.56 -12.18
N THR A 100 -0.47 11.63 -12.40
CA THR A 100 0.54 11.93 -11.38
C THR A 100 1.45 13.07 -11.85
N ASP A 101 1.87 13.93 -10.93
CA ASP A 101 2.82 15.02 -11.21
C ASP A 101 4.23 14.46 -11.46
N ARG A 102 4.64 13.46 -10.66
CA ARG A 102 5.95 12.82 -10.78
C ARG A 102 5.88 11.30 -10.60
N PHE A 103 6.28 10.58 -11.63
CA PHE A 103 6.42 9.12 -11.58
C PHE A 103 7.90 8.74 -11.61
N TYR A 104 8.46 8.42 -10.45
CA TYR A 104 9.86 8.09 -10.27
C TYR A 104 10.11 6.58 -10.42
N ARG A 105 11.02 6.25 -11.34
CA ARG A 105 11.55 4.91 -11.53
C ARG A 105 12.82 4.74 -10.70
N THR A 106 12.90 3.73 -9.84
CA THR A 106 14.17 3.46 -9.16
C THR A 106 15.20 2.95 -10.17
N THR A 107 16.41 3.49 -10.10
CA THR A 107 17.55 3.04 -10.92
C THR A 107 18.42 2.04 -10.18
N GLN A 108 18.17 1.85 -8.89
CA GLN A 108 18.93 0.98 -8.01
C GLN A 108 18.42 -0.46 -8.07
N LEU A 109 19.32 -1.41 -7.79
CA LEU A 109 19.00 -2.84 -7.69
C LEU A 109 19.15 -3.34 -6.25
N GLU A 110 20.04 -2.73 -5.48
CA GLU A 110 20.31 -3.13 -4.09
C GLU A 110 19.28 -2.52 -3.12
N PRO A 111 18.66 -3.32 -2.23
CA PRO A 111 17.60 -2.85 -1.32
C PRO A 111 17.94 -1.57 -0.55
N GLN A 112 19.14 -1.48 0.02
CA GLN A 112 19.57 -0.31 0.79
C GLN A 112 19.73 0.93 -0.09
N ALA A 113 20.21 0.75 -1.33
CA ALA A 113 20.35 1.85 -2.27
C ALA A 113 18.98 2.33 -2.77
N ILE A 114 18.03 1.43 -3.00
CA ILE A 114 16.63 1.77 -3.33
C ILE A 114 16.00 2.57 -2.19
N ALA A 115 16.11 2.07 -0.94
CA ALA A 115 15.56 2.76 0.23
C ALA A 115 16.13 4.17 0.36
N ARG A 116 17.45 4.32 0.20
CA ARG A 116 18.14 5.62 0.24
C ARG A 116 17.66 6.56 -0.87
N GLU A 117 17.66 6.12 -2.13
CA GLU A 117 17.22 6.91 -3.28
C GLU A 117 15.80 7.44 -3.06
N ILE A 118 14.90 6.59 -2.60
CA ILE A 118 13.48 6.94 -2.41
C ILE A 118 13.33 7.92 -1.24
N LYS A 119 13.99 7.67 -0.09
CA LYS A 119 13.96 8.60 1.06
C LYS A 119 14.46 9.99 0.68
N GLU A 120 15.60 10.07 -0.02
CA GLU A 120 16.17 11.34 -0.48
C GLU A 120 15.21 12.10 -1.39
N ARG A 121 14.52 11.40 -2.31
CA ARG A 121 13.49 12.01 -3.18
C ARG A 121 12.27 12.50 -2.40
N ILE A 122 11.72 11.69 -1.51
CA ILE A 122 10.55 12.05 -0.68
C ILE A 122 10.83 13.33 0.13
N ILE A 123 12.02 13.44 0.71
CA ILE A 123 12.45 14.62 1.47
C ILE A 123 12.61 15.84 0.54
N ALA A 124 13.24 15.65 -0.63
CA ALA A 124 13.43 16.73 -1.60
C ALA A 124 12.11 17.27 -2.16
N ASP A 125 11.14 16.38 -2.44
CA ASP A 125 9.80 16.72 -2.94
C ASP A 125 8.90 17.32 -1.84
N LYS A 126 9.33 17.28 -0.56
CA LYS A 126 8.59 17.78 0.61
C LYS A 126 7.19 17.16 0.70
N ILE A 127 7.14 15.83 0.59
CA ILE A 127 5.90 15.06 0.71
C ILE A 127 5.29 15.25 2.11
N ASP A 128 4.00 15.59 2.14
CA ASP A 128 3.25 15.79 3.37
C ASP A 128 2.69 14.46 3.91
N VAL A 129 2.18 13.62 3.00
CA VAL A 129 1.60 12.31 3.29
C VAL A 129 2.26 11.26 2.40
N LEU A 130 2.94 10.29 3.02
CA LEU A 130 3.50 9.12 2.34
C LEU A 130 2.58 7.92 2.56
N ILE A 131 2.21 7.24 1.47
CA ILE A 131 1.36 6.06 1.48
C ILE A 131 2.13 4.86 0.91
N ASP A 132 2.24 3.81 1.71
CA ASP A 132 2.83 2.53 1.36
C ASP A 132 1.77 1.54 0.86
N LEU A 133 1.83 1.21 -0.43
CA LEU A 133 0.87 0.34 -1.10
C LEU A 133 1.19 -1.15 -1.02
N ASP A 134 2.37 -1.54 -0.50
CA ASP A 134 2.82 -2.93 -0.53
C ASP A 134 3.20 -3.51 0.84
N SER A 135 3.51 -2.66 1.83
CA SER A 135 3.92 -3.05 3.18
C SER A 135 5.01 -4.15 3.18
N ILE A 136 4.87 -5.15 4.03
CA ILE A 136 5.81 -6.24 4.27
C ILE A 136 6.05 -7.13 3.06
N MET A 137 5.31 -6.94 1.94
CA MET A 137 5.65 -7.58 0.67
C MET A 137 7.01 -7.08 0.13
N ASN A 138 7.49 -5.92 0.60
CA ASN A 138 8.82 -5.40 0.34
C ASN A 138 9.54 -4.99 1.63
N LEU A 139 10.71 -5.56 1.87
CA LEU A 139 11.51 -5.18 3.04
C LEU A 139 12.05 -3.73 2.95
N VAL A 140 12.22 -3.21 1.73
CA VAL A 140 12.60 -1.81 1.49
C VAL A 140 11.58 -0.84 2.08
N HIS A 141 10.28 -1.20 2.03
CA HIS A 141 9.23 -0.33 2.52
C HIS A 141 9.25 -0.21 4.04
N ALA A 142 9.47 -1.31 4.75
CA ALA A 142 9.63 -1.30 6.20
C ALA A 142 10.77 -0.35 6.64
N GLU A 143 11.88 -0.32 5.91
CA GLU A 143 12.99 0.62 6.16
C GLU A 143 12.57 2.08 5.93
N ILE A 144 11.94 2.37 4.78
CA ILE A 144 11.45 3.71 4.45
C ILE A 144 10.45 4.19 5.50
N MET A 145 9.48 3.35 5.88
CA MET A 145 8.41 3.69 6.81
C MET A 145 8.92 3.82 8.25
N ARG A 146 9.96 3.07 8.64
CA ARG A 146 10.67 3.24 9.93
C ARG A 146 11.33 4.62 10.00
N ASP A 147 12.01 5.02 8.93
CA ASP A 147 12.74 6.28 8.87
C ASP A 147 11.79 7.47 8.68
N ARG A 148 10.51 7.23 8.38
CA ARG A 148 9.42 8.21 8.40
C ARG A 148 9.79 9.53 7.70
N PRO A 149 10.14 9.50 6.38
CA PRO A 149 10.66 10.65 5.63
C PRO A 149 9.59 11.71 5.32
N ALA A 150 8.33 11.46 5.68
CA ALA A 150 7.22 12.41 5.60
C ALA A 150 6.58 12.60 6.98
N PRO A 151 5.92 13.76 7.24
CA PRO A 151 5.22 14.02 8.50
C PRO A 151 4.16 12.97 8.84
N VAL A 152 3.39 12.53 7.83
CA VAL A 152 2.39 11.47 7.94
C VAL A 152 2.82 10.31 7.06
N CYS A 153 2.99 9.13 7.65
CA CYS A 153 3.31 7.88 6.95
C CYS A 153 2.20 6.86 7.21
N ILE A 154 1.62 6.35 6.14
CA ILE A 154 0.44 5.49 6.14
C ILE A 154 0.75 4.22 5.36
N THR A 155 0.28 3.07 5.82
CA THR A 155 0.22 1.84 5.03
C THR A 155 -1.23 1.56 4.62
N TRP A 156 -1.44 1.27 3.32
CA TRP A 156 -2.73 1.02 2.68
C TRP A 156 -2.53 0.65 1.20
N PRO A 157 -3.25 -0.30 0.58
CA PRO A 157 -4.22 -1.25 1.13
C PRO A 157 -3.63 -2.68 1.23
N SER A 158 -2.37 -2.79 1.61
CA SER A 158 -1.63 -4.04 1.51
C SER A 158 -1.97 -5.04 2.63
N PHE A 159 -1.14 -6.06 2.81
CA PHE A 159 -1.46 -7.25 3.58
C PHE A 159 -1.71 -6.98 5.07
N ASP A 160 -0.84 -6.21 5.71
CA ASP A 160 -0.89 -5.85 7.14
C ASP A 160 0.09 -4.69 7.39
N ALA A 161 0.06 -4.08 8.57
CA ALA A 161 1.02 -3.03 8.96
C ALA A 161 2.47 -3.58 9.06
N PRO A 162 3.51 -2.74 8.85
CA PRO A 162 4.90 -3.18 8.92
C PRO A 162 5.47 -3.36 10.34
N PHE A 163 4.77 -2.92 11.39
CA PHE A 163 5.19 -2.99 12.79
C PHE A 163 6.54 -2.29 13.08
N VAL A 164 6.75 -1.12 12.48
CA VAL A 164 8.01 -0.36 12.60
C VAL A 164 7.89 0.97 13.35
N SER A 165 6.68 1.52 13.55
CA SER A 165 6.53 2.81 14.25
C SER A 165 5.13 3.03 14.80
N SER A 166 5.02 3.39 16.07
CA SER A 166 3.74 3.81 16.68
C SER A 166 3.26 5.20 16.27
N HIS A 167 4.06 5.92 15.48
CA HIS A 167 3.69 7.22 14.92
C HIS A 167 3.20 7.10 13.46
N ASN A 168 3.23 5.90 12.89
CA ASN A 168 2.68 5.62 11.56
C ASN A 168 1.23 5.14 11.69
N TYR A 169 0.52 5.14 10.57
CA TYR A 169 -0.89 4.79 10.49
C TYR A 169 -1.13 3.60 9.55
N GLU A 170 -2.19 2.84 9.80
CA GLU A 170 -2.71 1.80 8.90
C GLU A 170 -4.16 2.16 8.56
N ILE A 171 -4.49 2.29 7.27
CA ILE A 171 -5.89 2.48 6.85
C ILE A 171 -6.57 1.11 6.78
N CYS A 172 -7.66 0.99 7.51
CA CYS A 172 -8.46 -0.21 7.63
C CYS A 172 -9.96 0.14 7.69
N ASP A 173 -10.80 -0.80 8.10
CA ASP A 173 -12.23 -0.59 8.33
C ASP A 173 -12.74 -1.41 9.52
N TRP A 174 -13.99 -1.19 9.90
CA TRP A 174 -14.64 -1.86 11.03
C TRP A 174 -14.89 -3.36 10.82
N HIS A 175 -14.83 -3.84 9.58
CA HIS A 175 -15.05 -5.25 9.24
C HIS A 175 -13.75 -6.06 9.37
N THR A 176 -12.65 -5.52 8.85
CA THR A 176 -11.31 -6.11 8.91
C THR A 176 -10.66 -5.93 10.27
N HIS A 177 -10.87 -4.77 10.90
CA HIS A 177 -10.25 -4.39 12.18
C HIS A 177 -11.34 -3.97 13.19
N PRO A 178 -12.16 -4.90 13.69
CA PRO A 178 -13.21 -4.58 14.66
C PRO A 178 -12.64 -4.01 15.97
N VAL A 179 -13.52 -3.46 16.81
CA VAL A 179 -13.13 -2.93 18.13
C VAL A 179 -12.37 -3.98 18.95
N GLY A 180 -11.29 -3.57 19.61
CA GLY A 180 -10.50 -4.40 20.54
C GLY A 180 -9.22 -4.98 19.94
N VAL A 181 -9.01 -4.85 18.63
CA VAL A 181 -7.79 -5.34 17.96
C VAL A 181 -6.62 -4.36 18.04
N GLU A 182 -6.83 -3.12 18.51
CA GLU A 182 -5.80 -2.07 18.57
C GLU A 182 -4.54 -2.55 19.32
N SER A 183 -4.74 -3.33 20.38
CA SER A 183 -3.67 -3.92 21.18
C SER A 183 -2.78 -4.92 20.41
N HIS A 184 -3.15 -5.29 19.20
CA HIS A 184 -2.38 -6.13 18.29
C HIS A 184 -1.50 -5.35 17.33
N TYR A 185 -1.77 -4.05 17.13
CA TYR A 185 -1.05 -3.21 16.19
C TYR A 185 0.01 -2.35 16.90
N LEU A 186 1.07 -1.98 16.18
CA LEU A 186 2.00 -0.95 16.65
C LEU A 186 1.59 0.41 16.09
N GLU A 187 1.29 0.45 14.80
CA GLU A 187 0.73 1.58 14.06
C GLU A 187 -0.65 1.98 14.61
N GLN A 188 -1.02 3.24 14.39
CA GLN A 188 -2.34 3.76 14.73
C GLN A 188 -3.36 3.40 13.64
N LEU A 189 -4.46 2.74 14.03
CA LEU A 189 -5.50 2.32 13.10
C LEU A 189 -6.40 3.50 12.71
N VAL A 190 -6.51 3.76 11.41
CA VAL A 190 -7.45 4.72 10.81
C VAL A 190 -8.55 3.93 10.11
N ARG A 191 -9.78 3.99 10.65
CA ARG A 191 -10.90 3.20 10.13
C ARG A 191 -11.78 4.02 9.21
N MET A 192 -11.91 3.55 7.98
CA MET A 192 -12.90 4.04 7.03
C MET A 192 -14.32 3.65 7.51
N PRO A 193 -15.33 4.49 7.23
CA PRO A 193 -16.69 4.28 7.72
C PRO A 193 -17.32 2.98 7.18
N ASP A 194 -17.07 2.66 5.90
CA ASP A 194 -17.68 1.50 5.24
C ASP A 194 -16.63 0.41 4.92
N SER A 195 -15.70 0.73 4.01
CA SER A 195 -14.66 -0.21 3.54
C SER A 195 -13.35 0.55 3.36
N HIS A 196 -12.23 -0.08 3.71
CA HIS A 196 -10.90 0.45 3.43
C HIS A 196 -10.56 0.44 1.94
N MET A 197 -11.30 -0.35 1.15
CA MET A 197 -11.16 -0.45 -0.30
C MET A 197 -12.30 0.23 -1.03
N ALA A 198 -11.95 1.02 -2.06
CA ALA A 198 -12.88 1.60 -3.01
C ALA A 198 -12.39 1.31 -4.44
N VAL A 199 -13.23 0.64 -5.24
CA VAL A 199 -12.96 0.36 -6.66
C VAL A 199 -14.16 0.81 -7.50
N GLY A 200 -13.90 1.39 -8.66
CA GLY A 200 -14.94 1.86 -9.60
C GLY A 200 -15.58 0.74 -10.43
N GLY A 201 -15.16 -0.50 -10.21
CA GLY A 201 -15.50 -1.67 -11.01
C GLY A 201 -14.39 -2.06 -11.97
N PHE A 202 -14.44 -3.30 -12.46
CA PHE A 202 -13.50 -3.80 -13.45
C PHE A 202 -14.14 -3.80 -14.83
N GLU A 203 -13.32 -3.58 -15.86
CA GLU A 203 -13.78 -3.68 -17.24
C GLU A 203 -14.30 -5.10 -17.51
N THR A 204 -15.56 -5.18 -17.96
CA THR A 204 -16.21 -6.45 -18.30
C THR A 204 -16.43 -6.55 -19.78
N ILE A 205 -16.04 -7.67 -20.37
CA ILE A 205 -16.32 -7.98 -21.77
C ILE A 205 -17.63 -8.78 -21.82
N SER A 206 -18.55 -8.38 -22.70
CA SER A 206 -19.78 -9.15 -22.93
C SER A 206 -19.43 -10.48 -23.61
N ILE A 207 -20.00 -11.57 -23.10
CA ILE A 207 -19.76 -12.92 -23.59
C ILE A 207 -21.07 -13.70 -23.72
N ASP A 208 -21.12 -14.66 -24.63
CA ASP A 208 -22.17 -15.68 -24.62
C ASP A 208 -21.89 -16.68 -23.48
N ARG A 209 -22.58 -16.46 -22.36
CA ARG A 209 -22.45 -17.30 -21.16
C ARG A 209 -22.82 -18.76 -21.42
N ASN A 210 -23.79 -19.05 -22.27
CA ASN A 210 -24.23 -20.42 -22.53
C ASN A 210 -23.21 -21.18 -23.38
N ALA A 211 -22.70 -20.54 -24.43
CA ALA A 211 -21.63 -21.11 -25.25
C ALA A 211 -20.37 -21.39 -24.42
N LEU A 212 -19.94 -20.44 -23.58
CA LEU A 212 -18.74 -20.61 -22.76
C LEU A 212 -18.91 -21.70 -21.69
N ARG A 213 -20.09 -21.82 -21.08
CA ARG A 213 -20.39 -22.91 -20.13
C ARG A 213 -20.29 -24.27 -20.80
N LEU A 214 -20.88 -24.44 -21.98
CA LEU A 214 -20.79 -25.69 -22.75
C LEU A 214 -19.34 -26.02 -23.12
N GLN A 215 -18.53 -25.02 -23.48
CA GLN A 215 -17.10 -25.20 -23.75
C GLN A 215 -16.33 -25.74 -22.53
N TYR A 216 -16.71 -25.32 -21.32
CA TYR A 216 -16.13 -25.82 -20.07
C TYR A 216 -16.82 -27.11 -19.55
N GLY A 217 -17.73 -27.70 -20.31
CA GLY A 217 -18.45 -28.92 -19.92
C GLY A 217 -19.49 -28.71 -18.80
N ILE A 218 -19.92 -27.46 -18.58
CA ILE A 218 -20.91 -27.10 -17.55
C ILE A 218 -22.28 -26.98 -18.22
N GLN A 219 -23.22 -27.87 -17.88
CA GLN A 219 -24.58 -27.86 -18.42
C GLN A 219 -25.38 -26.64 -17.93
N GLN A 220 -26.46 -26.27 -18.61
CA GLN A 220 -27.24 -25.08 -18.26
C GLN A 220 -27.88 -25.15 -16.86
N ASP A 221 -28.25 -26.34 -16.41
CA ASP A 221 -28.88 -26.63 -15.12
C ASP A 221 -27.87 -26.93 -13.99
N GLN A 222 -26.58 -27.03 -14.29
CA GLN A 222 -25.54 -27.33 -13.31
C GLN A 222 -25.06 -26.09 -12.54
N VAL A 223 -25.01 -26.18 -11.22
CA VAL A 223 -24.35 -25.18 -10.38
C VAL A 223 -22.84 -25.47 -10.36
N ALA A 224 -22.03 -24.46 -10.69
CA ALA A 224 -20.58 -24.55 -10.64
C ALA A 224 -20.04 -23.62 -9.55
N TYR A 225 -19.26 -24.17 -8.62
CA TYR A 225 -18.54 -23.40 -7.61
C TYR A 225 -17.12 -23.09 -8.11
N LEU A 226 -16.71 -21.83 -8.01
CA LEU A 226 -15.37 -21.40 -8.39
C LEU A 226 -14.59 -20.99 -7.14
N PHE A 227 -13.42 -21.62 -6.97
CA PHE A 227 -12.41 -21.19 -6.01
C PHE A 227 -11.13 -20.86 -6.78
N SER A 228 -10.91 -19.56 -7.04
CA SER A 228 -9.72 -19.08 -7.74
C SER A 228 -8.80 -18.38 -6.75
N ALA A 229 -7.83 -19.13 -6.23
CA ALA A 229 -6.82 -18.60 -5.33
C ALA A 229 -5.50 -19.36 -5.50
N PRO A 230 -4.35 -18.76 -5.13
CA PRO A 230 -3.08 -19.47 -5.09
C PRO A 230 -3.14 -20.72 -4.20
N ALA A 231 -2.41 -21.77 -4.57
CA ALA A 231 -2.42 -23.06 -3.86
C ALA A 231 -2.05 -22.97 -2.37
N HIS A 232 -1.25 -21.98 -1.94
CA HIS A 232 -0.95 -21.80 -0.52
C HIS A 232 -2.17 -21.40 0.32
N LYS A 233 -3.29 -20.97 -0.31
CA LYS A 233 -4.55 -20.66 0.35
C LYS A 233 -5.51 -21.85 0.43
N THR A 234 -5.16 -23.02 -0.12
CA THR A 234 -5.99 -24.25 -0.08
C THR A 234 -5.56 -25.21 1.02
N GLN A 235 -4.97 -24.72 2.11
CA GLN A 235 -4.61 -25.58 3.23
C GLN A 235 -5.88 -26.10 3.94
N PRO A 236 -6.01 -27.41 4.18
CA PRO A 236 -7.10 -28.00 4.97
C PRO A 236 -7.26 -27.34 6.34
#